data_AF-A0A7R9MRB6-F1
#
_entry.id   AF-A0A7R9MRB6-F1
#
_cell.length_a   1.000
_cell.length_b   1.000
_cell.length_c   1.000
_cell.angle_alpha   90.00
_cell.angle_beta   90.00
_cell.angle_gamma   90.00
#
_symmetry.space_group_name_H-M   'P 1'
#
loop_
_entity.id
_entity.type
_entity.pdbx_description
1 polymer ?
#
loop_
_entity_poly.entity_id
_entity_poly.type
_entity_poly.pdbx_seq_one_letter_code
_entity_poly.pdbx_strand_id
1 'polypeptide(L)'
;MAKYSTIGVGVVMVAMTLVSIMLMDRTGRRTLHLYGLGGMFITSMFLTIFLLFGFLYTWMAYMSVFSTLIYVVFFAIGPGSIPWMITAELFSQGPRPAAMSIAVLVNWFTNFMVGLAFPLMTAYNENAIEKYSFLPFTVFLAIFWIFTYWKVPETKNRTFEEISAL
;
A
#
# COMPACT_ATOMS: atom_id res chain seq x y z
N MET A 1 -16.08 1.56 -19.04
CA MET A 1 -14.91 2.23 -18.42
C MET A 1 -14.15 1.28 -17.50
N ALA A 2 -14.82 0.60 -16.55
CA ALA A 2 -14.19 -0.33 -15.60
C ALA A 2 -13.19 -1.34 -16.21
N LYS A 3 -13.54 -2.02 -17.31
CA LYS A 3 -12.65 -2.99 -17.98
C LYS A 3 -11.29 -2.39 -18.39
N TYR A 4 -11.29 -1.19 -18.95
CA TYR A 4 -10.05 -0.51 -19.36
C TYR A 4 -9.25 -0.02 -18.16
N SER A 5 -9.92 0.43 -17.10
CA SER A 5 -9.27 0.82 -15.84
C SER A 5 -8.56 -0.37 -15.19
N THR A 6 -9.16 -1.55 -15.16
CA THR A 6 -8.54 -2.77 -14.61
C THR A 6 -7.30 -3.19 -15.40
N ILE A 7 -7.35 -3.14 -16.74
CA ILE A 7 -6.18 -3.42 -17.58
C ILE A 7 -5.07 -2.39 -17.32
N GLY A 8 -5.44 -1.11 -17.21
CA GLY A 8 -4.49 -0.03 -16.89
C GLY A 8 -3.79 -0.23 -15.55
N VAL A 9 -4.52 -0.63 -14.51
CA VAL A 9 -3.95 -0.99 -13.20
C VAL A 9 -2.92 -2.10 -13.34
N GLY A 10 -3.24 -3.19 -14.05
CA GLY A 10 -2.31 -4.31 -14.24
C GLY A 10 -1.02 -3.91 -14.96
N VAL A 11 -1.13 -3.14 -16.04
CA VAL A 11 0.04 -2.61 -16.78
C VAL A 11 0.91 -1.74 -15.89
N VAL A 12 0.29 -0.82 -15.15
CA VAL A 12 0.99 0.06 -14.20
C VAL A 12 1.70 -0.74 -13.12
N MET A 13 1.05 -1.76 -12.56
CA MET A 13 1.66 -2.61 -11.53
C MET A 13 2.92 -3.31 -12.05
N VAL A 14 2.87 -3.92 -13.23
CA VAL A 14 4.05 -4.60 -13.81
C VAL A 14 5.17 -3.61 -14.06
N ALA A 15 4.88 -2.49 -14.72
CA ALA A 15 5.88 -1.47 -15.03
C ALA A 15 6.52 -0.89 -13.75
N MET A 16 5.70 -0.54 -12.75
CA MET A 16 6.20 0.04 -11.51
C MET A 16 6.92 -0.95 -10.61
N THR A 17 6.60 -2.24 -10.69
CA THR A 17 7.35 -3.28 -9.98
C THR A 17 8.78 -3.38 -10.52
N LEU A 18 8.97 -3.31 -11.85
CA LEU A 18 10.31 -3.29 -12.46
C LEU A 18 11.11 -2.05 -12.01
N VAL A 19 10.47 -0.89 -11.97
CA VAL A 19 11.07 0.35 -11.47
C VAL A 19 11.41 0.24 -9.97
N SER A 20 10.53 -0.34 -9.17
CA SER A 20 10.72 -0.55 -7.73
C SER A 20 11.99 -1.38 -7.46
N ILE A 21 12.20 -2.46 -8.20
CA ILE A 21 13.39 -3.31 -8.08
C ILE A 21 14.67 -2.47 -8.26
N MET A 22 14.75 -1.67 -9.33
CA MET A 22 15.92 -0.82 -9.60
C MET A 22 16.11 0.28 -8.54
N LEU A 23 15.02 0.83 -8.02
CA LEU A 23 15.06 1.88 -7.00
C LEU A 23 15.46 1.34 -5.63
N MET A 24 15.12 0.09 -5.32
CA MET A 24 15.32 -0.54 -4.01
C MET A 24 16.79 -0.67 -3.64
N ASP A 25 17.62 -1.02 -4.62
CA ASP A 25 19.07 -1.09 -4.45
C ASP A 25 19.71 0.31 -4.35
N ARG A 26 19.09 1.32 -4.96
CA ARG A 26 19.61 2.70 -4.93
C ARG A 26 19.19 3.49 -3.70
N THR A 27 17.94 3.40 -3.28
CA THR A 27 17.32 4.32 -2.31
C THR A 27 17.21 3.73 -0.91
N GLY A 28 17.14 2.40 -0.80
CA GLY A 28 16.88 1.72 0.46
C GLY A 28 15.40 1.40 0.67
N ARG A 29 15.16 0.44 1.54
CA ARG A 29 13.84 -0.19 1.74
C ARG A 29 12.93 0.71 2.55
N ARG A 30 13.43 1.25 3.67
CA ARG A 30 12.64 2.11 4.56
C ARG A 30 12.19 3.36 3.81
N THR A 31 13.11 3.98 3.07
CA THR A 31 12.85 5.20 2.30
C THR A 31 11.75 4.99 1.25
N LEU A 32 11.86 3.94 0.43
CA LEU A 32 10.83 3.65 -0.58
C LEU A 32 9.48 3.26 0.03
N HIS A 33 9.49 2.56 1.16
CA HIS A 33 8.25 2.22 1.87
C HIS A 33 7.55 3.48 2.37
N LEU A 34 8.29 4.43 2.95
CA LEU A 34 7.75 5.72 3.39
C LEU A 34 7.24 6.57 2.23
N TYR A 35 7.95 6.62 1.09
CA TYR A 35 7.46 7.32 -0.10
C TYR A 35 6.19 6.69 -0.66
N GLY A 36 6.12 5.36 -0.71
CA GLY A 36 4.93 4.65 -1.16
C GLY A 36 3.74 4.89 -0.22
N LEU A 37 3.91 4.70 1.08
CA LEU A 37 2.86 4.95 2.08
C LEU A 37 2.39 6.41 2.06
N GLY A 38 3.32 7.37 1.97
CA GLY A 38 2.99 8.80 1.92
C GLY A 38 2.25 9.20 0.65
N GLY A 39 2.68 8.68 -0.51
CA GLY A 39 1.99 8.90 -1.78
C GLY A 39 0.60 8.26 -1.81
N MET A 40 0.46 7.05 -1.27
CA MET A 40 -0.84 6.39 -1.08
C MET A 40 -1.75 7.20 -0.14
N PHE A 41 -1.21 7.74 0.95
CA PHE A 41 -1.97 8.59 1.87
C PHE A 41 -2.54 9.82 1.16
N ILE A 42 -1.68 10.59 0.47
CA ILE A 42 -2.08 11.80 -0.27
C ILE A 42 -3.11 11.48 -1.35
N THR A 43 -2.85 10.45 -2.15
CA THR A 43 -3.77 10.06 -3.24
C THR A 43 -5.09 9.52 -2.73
N SER A 44 -5.11 8.82 -1.59
CA SER A 44 -6.36 8.35 -0.95
C SER A 44 -7.22 9.50 -0.43
N MET A 45 -6.62 10.60 0.05
CA MET A 45 -7.35 11.81 0.42
C MET A 45 -8.00 12.45 -0.82
N PHE A 46 -7.25 12.60 -1.91
CA PHE A 46 -7.80 13.12 -3.16
C PHE A 46 -8.91 12.23 -3.72
N LEU A 47 -8.73 10.91 -3.69
CA LEU A 47 -9.75 9.95 -4.09
C LEU A 47 -11.04 10.13 -3.29
N THR A 48 -10.93 10.26 -1.97
CA THR A 48 -12.09 10.52 -1.09
C THR A 48 -12.79 11.82 -1.46
N ILE A 49 -12.05 12.90 -1.69
CA ILE A 49 -12.61 14.20 -2.11
C ILE A 49 -13.36 14.07 -3.44
N PHE A 50 -12.75 13.44 -4.44
CA PHE A 50 -13.38 13.28 -5.77
C PHE A 50 -14.61 12.38 -5.74
N LEU A 51 -14.65 11.36 -4.87
CA LEU A 51 -15.84 10.55 -4.65
C LEU A 51 -16.95 11.33 -3.91
N LEU A 52 -16.59 12.14 -2.92
CA LEU A 52 -17.55 12.96 -2.17
C LEU A 52 -18.26 13.98 -3.06
N PHE A 53 -17.49 14.69 -3.88
CA PHE A 53 -18.01 15.75 -4.75
C PHE A 53 -18.39 15.27 -6.15
N GLY A 54 -18.26 13.98 -6.46
CA GLY A 54 -18.47 13.42 -7.80
C GLY A 54 -19.84 13.67 -8.43
N PHE A 55 -20.85 14.02 -7.62
CA PHE A 55 -22.19 14.40 -8.09
C PHE A 55 -22.28 15.83 -8.64
N LEU A 56 -21.31 16.70 -8.32
CA LEU A 56 -21.29 18.10 -8.76
C LEU A 56 -20.80 18.26 -10.19
N TYR A 57 -19.81 17.45 -10.61
CA TYR A 57 -19.20 17.56 -11.93
C TYR A 57 -18.78 16.20 -12.50
N THR A 58 -19.08 15.96 -13.77
CA THR A 58 -18.74 14.72 -14.48
C THR A 58 -17.24 14.45 -14.58
N TRP A 59 -16.38 15.49 -14.58
CA TRP A 59 -14.92 15.33 -14.63
C TRP A 59 -14.34 14.72 -13.35
N MET A 60 -15.02 14.84 -12.21
CA MET A 60 -14.54 14.29 -10.93
C MET A 60 -14.48 12.76 -10.94
N ALA A 61 -15.39 12.09 -11.66
CA ALA A 61 -15.32 10.65 -11.84
C ALA A 61 -14.01 10.21 -12.54
N TYR A 62 -13.55 10.98 -13.54
CA TYR A 62 -12.27 10.72 -14.21
C TYR A 62 -11.09 10.97 -13.27
N MET A 63 -11.17 11.98 -12.41
CA MET A 63 -10.14 12.25 -11.40
C MET A 63 -10.07 11.17 -10.33
N SER A 64 -11.19 10.57 -9.90
CA SER A 64 -11.19 9.40 -9.02
C SER A 64 -10.44 8.21 -9.65
N VAL A 65 -10.66 7.94 -10.94
CA VAL A 65 -9.92 6.90 -11.67
C VAL A 65 -8.43 7.25 -11.74
N PHE A 66 -8.09 8.49 -12.06
CA PHE A 66 -6.70 8.95 -12.10
C PHE A 66 -6.00 8.81 -10.73
N SER A 67 -6.62 9.28 -9.64
CA SER A 67 -6.11 9.11 -8.28
C SER A 67 -5.92 7.63 -7.91
N THR A 68 -6.80 6.74 -8.36
CA THR A 68 -6.67 5.30 -8.15
C THR A 68 -5.44 4.73 -8.87
N LEU A 69 -5.17 5.16 -10.10
CA LEU A 69 -3.96 4.74 -10.83
C LEU A 69 -2.68 5.21 -10.13
N ILE A 70 -2.64 6.47 -9.67
CA ILE A 70 -1.47 6.99 -8.94
C ILE A 70 -1.32 6.30 -7.57
N TYR A 71 -2.41 5.98 -6.89
CA TYR A 71 -2.37 5.17 -5.67
C TYR A 71 -1.69 3.80 -5.92
N VAL A 72 -2.05 3.13 -7.02
CA VAL A 72 -1.41 1.87 -7.43
C VAL A 72 0.07 2.05 -7.75
N VAL A 73 0.46 3.16 -8.38
CA VAL A 73 1.88 3.49 -8.63
C VAL A 73 2.65 3.54 -7.31
N PHE A 74 2.17 4.28 -6.33
CA PHE A 74 2.83 4.40 -5.02
C PHE A 74 2.85 3.09 -4.24
N PHE A 75 1.77 2.30 -4.32
CA PHE A 75 1.74 0.95 -3.76
C PHE A 75 2.85 0.08 -4.35
N ALA A 76 2.98 0.06 -5.69
CA ALA A 76 3.98 -0.75 -6.38
C ALA A 76 5.42 -0.30 -6.11
N ILE A 77 5.66 0.99 -5.81
CA ILE A 77 7.00 1.50 -5.49
C ILE A 77 7.57 0.89 -4.21
N GLY A 78 6.75 0.70 -3.18
CA GLY A 78 7.24 0.25 -1.88
C GLY A 78 6.35 -0.76 -1.17
N PRO A 79 5.14 -0.40 -0.71
CA PRO A 79 4.28 -1.27 0.08
C PRO A 79 3.95 -2.63 -0.56
N GLY A 80 3.97 -2.74 -1.90
CA GLY A 80 3.69 -3.99 -2.61
C GLY A 80 4.78 -5.06 -2.46
N SER A 81 6.06 -4.67 -2.47
CA SER A 81 7.19 -5.62 -2.52
C SER A 81 8.02 -5.61 -1.24
N ILE A 82 8.16 -4.46 -0.58
CA ILE A 82 9.09 -4.27 0.54
C ILE A 82 8.73 -5.08 1.78
N PRO A 83 7.46 -5.23 2.21
CA PRO A 83 7.14 -6.05 3.37
C PRO A 83 7.61 -7.50 3.23
N TRP A 84 7.45 -8.09 2.04
CA TRP A 84 7.91 -9.46 1.75
C TRP A 84 9.43 -9.58 1.86
N MET A 85 10.15 -8.57 1.39
CA MET A 85 11.61 -8.58 1.40
C MET A 85 12.18 -8.28 2.79
N ILE A 86 11.70 -7.23 3.47
CA ILE A 86 12.15 -6.86 4.82
C ILE A 86 11.93 -8.02 5.80
N THR A 87 10.84 -8.79 5.68
CA THR A 87 10.64 -9.97 6.56
C THR A 87 11.71 -11.04 6.38
N ALA A 88 12.35 -11.14 5.23
CA ALA A 88 13.48 -12.06 5.03
C ALA A 88 14.82 -11.44 5.49
N GLU A 89 14.96 -10.11 5.38
CA GLU A 89 16.16 -9.37 5.76
C GLU A 89 16.28 -9.14 7.29
N LEU A 90 15.16 -9.04 8.01
CA LEU A 90 15.13 -8.79 9.46
C LEU A 90 15.53 -10.00 10.31
N PHE A 91 15.43 -11.21 9.78
CA PHE A 91 15.63 -12.43 10.56
C PHE A 91 16.82 -13.24 10.03
N SER A 92 17.65 -13.71 10.95
CA SER A 92 18.70 -14.68 10.67
C SER A 92 18.12 -16.04 10.23
N GLN A 93 18.94 -16.90 9.63
CA GLN A 93 18.49 -18.15 8.99
C GLN A 93 17.65 -19.06 9.89
N GLY A 94 17.94 -19.12 11.21
CA GLY A 94 17.22 -19.95 12.17
C GLY A 94 15.74 -19.57 12.34
N PRO A 95 15.42 -18.36 12.84
CA PRO A 95 14.03 -17.94 13.06
C PRO A 95 13.28 -17.54 11.78
N ARG A 96 13.97 -17.29 10.67
CA ARG A 96 13.36 -16.73 9.44
C ARG A 96 12.15 -17.53 8.92
N PRO A 97 12.18 -18.87 8.78
CA PRO A 97 11.02 -19.60 8.28
C PRO A 97 9.77 -19.38 9.13
N ALA A 98 9.91 -19.44 10.46
CA ALA A 98 8.80 -19.21 11.39
C ALA A 98 8.26 -17.77 11.32
N ALA A 99 9.16 -16.78 11.29
CA ALA A 99 8.79 -15.38 11.16
C ALA A 99 8.04 -15.09 9.84
N MET A 100 8.52 -15.66 8.72
CA MET A 100 7.86 -15.53 7.42
C MET A 100 6.49 -16.21 7.42
N SER A 101 6.33 -17.40 8.03
CA SER A 101 5.02 -18.06 8.14
C SER A 101 4.01 -17.21 8.91
N ILE A 102 4.41 -16.56 10.00
CA ILE A 102 3.54 -15.65 10.76
C ILE A 102 3.20 -14.42 9.91
N ALA A 103 4.17 -13.83 9.22
CA ALA A 103 3.93 -12.68 8.34
C ALA A 103 2.93 -13.00 7.21
N VAL A 104 3.09 -14.16 6.57
CA VAL A 104 2.16 -14.67 5.55
C VAL A 104 0.77 -14.88 6.13
N LEU A 105 0.66 -15.51 7.30
CA LEU A 105 -0.63 -15.74 7.98
C LEU A 105 -1.34 -14.41 8.26
N VAL A 106 -0.65 -13.44 8.86
CA VAL A 106 -1.19 -12.12 9.17
C VAL A 106 -1.60 -11.38 7.90
N ASN A 107 -0.81 -11.47 6.82
CA ASN A 107 -1.12 -10.87 5.54
C ASN A 107 -2.44 -11.41 4.96
N TRP A 108 -2.58 -12.73 4.86
CA TRP A 108 -3.77 -13.36 4.30
C TRP A 108 -5.00 -13.20 5.20
N PHE A 109 -4.82 -13.27 6.52
CA PHE A 109 -5.91 -13.01 7.47
C PHE A 109 -6.42 -11.56 7.34
N THR A 110 -5.52 -10.59 7.27
CA THR A 110 -5.89 -9.18 7.09
C THR A 110 -6.55 -8.96 5.72
N ASN A 111 -6.05 -9.60 4.67
CA ASN A 111 -6.67 -9.55 3.34
C ASN A 111 -8.12 -10.08 3.37
N PHE A 112 -8.34 -11.23 4.02
CA PHE A 112 -9.67 -11.80 4.19
C PHE A 112 -10.61 -10.87 4.97
N MET A 113 -10.15 -10.30 6.09
CA MET A 113 -10.92 -9.33 6.87
C MET A 113 -11.30 -8.08 6.06
N VAL A 114 -10.36 -7.51 5.30
CA VAL A 114 -10.64 -6.38 4.41
C VAL A 114 -11.61 -6.76 3.30
N GLY A 115 -11.44 -7.95 2.71
CA GLY A 115 -12.32 -8.50 1.68
C GLY A 115 -13.75 -8.73 2.15
N LEU A 116 -13.97 -9.02 3.43
CA LEU A 116 -15.30 -9.07 4.05
C LEU A 116 -15.84 -7.68 4.42
N ALA A 117 -15.00 -6.83 5.02
CA ALA A 117 -15.42 -5.52 5.51
C ALA A 117 -15.76 -4.54 4.38
N PHE A 118 -15.00 -4.56 3.28
CA PHE A 118 -15.16 -3.57 2.20
C PHE A 118 -16.54 -3.66 1.51
N PRO A 119 -17.03 -4.83 1.07
CA PRO A 119 -18.39 -4.95 0.54
C PRO A 119 -19.46 -4.54 1.55
N LEU A 120 -19.28 -4.84 2.83
CA LEU A 120 -20.22 -4.44 3.88
C LEU A 120 -20.28 -2.91 4.04
N MET A 121 -19.14 -2.22 3.92
CA MET A 121 -19.10 -0.75 3.93
C MET A 121 -19.82 -0.13 2.74
N THR A 122 -19.70 -0.74 1.55
CA THR A 122 -20.31 -0.21 0.32
C THR A 122 -21.76 -0.64 0.10
N ALA A 123 -22.21 -1.77 0.67
CA ALA A 123 -23.54 -2.33 0.42
C ALA A 123 -24.62 -1.85 1.41
N TYR A 124 -24.26 -1.44 2.63
CA TYR A 124 -25.26 -1.21 3.69
C TYR A 124 -25.89 0.20 3.69
N ASN A 125 -25.38 1.15 2.89
CA ASN A 125 -25.88 2.53 2.86
C ASN A 125 -25.60 3.20 1.50
N GLU A 126 -26.58 3.15 0.60
CA GLU A 126 -26.49 3.64 -0.80
C GLU A 126 -26.13 5.13 -0.98
N ASN A 127 -26.02 5.95 0.08
CA ASN A 127 -25.84 7.40 -0.10
C ASN A 127 -24.75 8.08 0.74
N ALA A 128 -24.25 7.48 1.82
CA ALA A 128 -23.30 8.14 2.73
C ALA A 128 -21.97 7.39 2.87
N ILE A 129 -21.98 6.09 3.18
CA ILE A 129 -20.74 5.36 3.52
C ILE A 129 -19.88 5.09 2.29
N GLU A 130 -20.48 4.86 1.11
CA GLU A 130 -19.75 4.58 -0.14
C GLU A 130 -18.71 5.69 -0.46
N LYS A 131 -19.07 6.95 -0.23
CA LYS A 131 -18.20 8.10 -0.54
C LYS A 131 -17.05 8.28 0.48
N TYR A 132 -17.20 7.73 1.68
CA TYR A 132 -16.19 7.76 2.75
C TYR A 132 -15.41 6.44 2.89
N SER A 133 -15.69 5.44 2.05
CA SER A 133 -15.12 4.08 2.12
C SER A 133 -13.59 4.05 2.22
N PHE A 134 -12.92 5.07 1.69
CA PHE A 134 -11.45 5.17 1.70
C PHE A 134 -10.86 5.81 2.96
N LEU A 135 -11.64 6.55 3.75
CA LEU A 135 -11.15 7.23 4.96
C LEU A 135 -10.50 6.29 5.98
N PRO A 136 -11.08 5.11 6.31
CA PRO A 136 -10.43 4.17 7.21
C PRO A 136 -9.04 3.76 6.72
N PHE A 137 -8.89 3.51 5.41
CA PHE A 137 -7.61 3.17 4.81
C PHE A 137 -6.62 4.33 4.86
N THR A 138 -7.07 5.57 4.65
CA THR A 138 -6.24 6.77 4.82
C THR A 138 -5.69 6.88 6.25
N VAL A 139 -6.51 6.60 7.27
CA VAL A 139 -6.07 6.58 8.68
C VAL A 139 -5.03 5.49 8.90
N PHE A 140 -5.25 4.28 8.41
CA PHE A 140 -4.27 3.20 8.50
C PHE A 140 -2.95 3.54 7.79
N LEU A 141 -3.00 4.19 6.63
CA LEU A 141 -1.80 4.64 5.92
C LEU A 141 -0.99 5.63 6.75
N ALA A 142 -1.63 6.58 7.45
CA ALA A 142 -0.93 7.49 8.36
C ALA A 142 -0.29 6.74 9.54
N ILE A 143 -1.01 5.80 10.15
CA ILE A 143 -0.49 4.98 11.26
C ILE A 143 0.72 4.16 10.78
N PHE A 144 0.62 3.48 9.65
CA PHE A 144 1.72 2.69 9.09
C PHE A 144 2.89 3.56 8.69
N TRP A 145 2.66 4.76 8.15
CA TRP A 145 3.74 5.69 7.82
C TRP A 145 4.52 6.10 9.07
N ILE A 146 3.82 6.47 10.15
CA ILE A 146 4.43 6.82 11.44
C ILE A 146 5.18 5.61 12.02
N PHE A 147 4.56 4.43 11.99
CA PHE A 147 5.17 3.19 12.44
C PHE A 147 6.46 2.88 11.67
N THR A 148 6.43 2.94 10.33
CA THR A 148 7.63 2.73 9.50
C THR A 148 8.69 3.77 9.81
N TYR A 149 8.29 5.03 10.01
CA TYR A 149 9.25 6.09 10.30
C TYR A 149 9.95 5.87 11.65
N TRP A 150 9.29 5.33 12.67
CA TRP A 150 9.90 5.15 13.99
C TRP A 150 10.46 3.76 14.29
N LYS A 151 9.90 2.70 13.71
CA LYS A 151 10.16 1.32 14.11
C LYS A 151 10.85 0.47 13.06
N VAL A 152 10.75 0.81 11.78
CA VAL A 152 11.35 0.00 10.71
C VAL A 152 12.77 0.49 10.43
N PRO A 153 13.81 -0.32 10.68
CA PRO A 153 15.19 0.05 10.36
C PRO A 153 15.43 0.01 8.84
N GLU A 154 16.48 0.69 8.40
CA GLU A 154 16.97 0.53 7.03
C GLU A 154 17.84 -0.74 6.96
N THR A 155 17.47 -1.68 6.08
CA THR A 155 18.16 -2.96 5.90
C THR A 155 19.18 -2.92 4.75
N LYS A 156 19.14 -1.90 3.89
CA LYS A 156 20.08 -1.75 2.77
C LYS A 156 21.54 -1.74 3.26
N ASN A 157 22.36 -2.57 2.63
CA ASN A 157 23.80 -2.70 2.86
C ASN A 157 24.18 -3.05 4.31
N ARG A 158 23.30 -3.72 5.05
CA ARG A 158 23.58 -4.19 6.42
C ARG A 158 23.62 -5.71 6.50
N THR A 159 24.47 -6.22 7.38
CA THR A 159 24.52 -7.66 7.68
C THR A 159 23.40 -8.05 8.65
N PHE A 160 23.10 -9.36 8.74
CA PHE A 160 22.10 -9.85 9.70
C PHE A 160 22.49 -9.56 11.16
N GLU A 161 23.78 -9.57 11.47
CA GLU A 161 24.30 -9.25 12.80
C GLU A 161 24.07 -7.78 13.15
N GLU A 162 24.35 -6.87 12.20
CA GLU A 162 24.08 -5.44 12.36
C GLU A 162 22.59 -5.14 12.51
N ILE A 163 21.73 -5.85 11.77
CA ILE A 163 20.26 -5.69 11.87
C ILE A 163 19.74 -6.23 13.20
N SER A 164 20.26 -7.36 13.67
CA SER A 164 19.83 -7.99 14.94
C SER A 164 20.27 -7.19 16.17
N ALA A 165 21.24 -6.29 16.02
CA ALA A 165 21.74 -5.42 17.08
C ALA A 165 21.00 -4.06 17.19
N LEU A 166 20.06 -3.76 16.28
CA LEU A 166 19.23 -2.55 16.28
C LEU A 166 17.95 -2.72 17.11
#